data_AF-A0A151SZS8-F1
#
_entry.id   AF-A0A151SZS8-F1
#
_cell.length_a   1.000
_cell.length_b   1.000
_cell.length_c   1.000
_cell.angle_alpha   90.00
_cell.angle_beta   90.00
_cell.angle_gamma   90.00
#
_symmetry.space_group_name_H-M   'P 1'
#
loop_
_entity.id
_entity.type
_entity.pdbx_description
1 polymer ?
#
loop_
_entity_poly.entity_id
_entity_poly.type
_entity_poly.pdbx_seq_one_letter_code
_entity_poly.pdbx_strand_id
1 'polypeptide(L)' 'NCCSTRMVEKLGLTTTPHPKPYQLHWLNDDGDIVVNQQVEVKFSIGNYQDKVKCDVVLMEACHILLGRP' A
#
# COMPACT_ATOMS: atom_id res chain seq x y z
N ASN A 1 1.55 -4.50 5.07
CA ASN A 1 0.28 -3.92 4.55
C ASN A 1 0.57 -3.28 3.22
N CYS A 2 -0.35 -3.38 2.27
CA CYS A 2 -0.15 -2.87 0.91
C CYS A 2 -1.36 -2.05 0.47
N CYS A 3 -1.12 -1.01 -0.33
CA CYS A 3 -2.16 -0.15 -0.89
C CYS A 3 -1.96 0.00 -2.39
N SER A 4 -3.06 0.02 -3.14
CA SER A 4 -3.02 0.27 -4.58
C SER A 4 -2.62 1.72 -4.87
N THR A 5 -1.78 1.94 -5.88
CA THR A 5 -1.45 3.28 -6.38
C THR A 5 -2.70 4.08 -6.73
N ARG A 6 -3.70 3.43 -7.33
CA ARG A 6 -5.00 4.03 -7.67
C ARG A 6 -5.74 4.61 -6.47
N MET A 7 -5.72 3.91 -5.33
CA MET A 7 -6.34 4.41 -4.09
C MET A 7 -5.63 5.66 -3.58
N VAL A 8 -4.30 5.62 -3.55
CA VAL A 8 -3.45 6.72 -3.08
C VAL A 8 -3.71 7.99 -3.89
N GLU A 9 -3.74 7.87 -5.22
CA GLU A 9 -4.03 8.97 -6.14
C GLU A 9 -5.44 9.51 -5.96
N LYS A 10 -6.46 8.64 -5.92
CA LYS A 10 -7.86 9.06 -5.78
C LYS A 10 -8.15 9.78 -4.46
N LEU A 11 -7.47 9.38 -3.39
CA LEU A 11 -7.64 9.98 -2.06
C LEU A 11 -6.68 11.15 -1.83
N GLY A 12 -5.80 11.47 -2.79
CA GLY A 12 -4.82 12.56 -2.67
C GLY A 12 -3.85 12.35 -1.51
N LEU A 13 -3.49 11.10 -1.20
CA LEU A 13 -2.60 10.78 -0.09
C LEU A 13 -1.14 11.04 -0.47
N THR A 14 -0.40 11.68 0.44
CA THR A 14 1.03 11.91 0.25
C THR A 14 1.84 10.65 0.53
N THR A 15 2.62 10.22 -0.45
CA THR A 15 3.58 9.12 -0.31
C THR A 15 4.95 9.63 0.16
N THR A 16 5.67 8.78 0.88
CA THR A 16 7.09 8.99 1.23
C THR A 16 7.95 7.89 0.62
N PRO A 17 9.22 8.16 0.29
CA PRO A 17 10.15 7.11 -0.14
C PRO A 17 10.25 5.98 0.90
N HIS A 18 10.26 4.74 0.42
CA HIS A 18 10.45 3.57 1.28
C HIS A 18 11.90 3.55 1.80
N PRO A 19 12.15 3.37 3.11
CA PRO A 19 13.51 3.41 3.67
C PRO A 19 14.42 2.30 3.14
N LYS A 20 13.84 1.18 2.72
CA LYS A 20 14.54 0.02 2.13
C LYS A 20 13.78 -0.56 0.93
N PRO A 21 13.90 0.03 -0.27
CA PRO A 21 13.17 -0.45 -1.44
C PRO A 21 13.46 -1.92 -1.74
N TYR A 22 12.46 -2.66 -2.20
CA TYR A 22 12.58 -4.10 -2.47
C TYR A 22 11.68 -4.54 -3.62
N GLN A 23 11.94 -5.73 -4.17
CA GLN A 23 11.14 -6.34 -5.23
C GLN A 23 10.18 -7.38 -4.66
N LEU A 24 8.91 -7.25 -5.04
CA LEU A 24 7.83 -8.19 -4.75
C LEU A 24 7.61 -9.08 -5.98
N HIS A 25 8.05 -10.33 -5.89
CA HIS A 25 7.94 -11.31 -6.97
C HIS A 25 6.63 -12.10 -6.96
N TRP A 26 5.88 -12.10 -5.84
CA TRP A 26 4.71 -12.99 -5.66
C TRP A 26 3.37 -12.34 -5.99
N LEU A 27 3.33 -11.02 -6.27
CA LEU A 27 2.08 -10.27 -6.35
C LEU A 27 1.57 -10.06 -7.79
N ASN A 28 2.41 -10.16 -8.83
CA ASN A 28 2.02 -10.10 -10.25
C ASN A 28 2.80 -11.12 -11.07
N ASP A 29 2.15 -11.82 -12.01
CA ASP A 29 2.78 -12.80 -12.92
C ASP A 29 3.61 -12.15 -14.06
N ASP A 30 3.42 -10.86 -14.32
CA ASP A 30 3.93 -10.15 -15.52
C ASP A 30 5.09 -9.17 -15.25
N GLY A 31 5.63 -9.12 -14.03
CA GLY A 31 6.85 -8.32 -13.78
C GLY A 31 7.16 -8.03 -12.32
N ASP A 32 8.43 -7.70 -12.07
CA ASP A 32 8.94 -7.31 -10.75
C ASP A 32 8.21 -6.06 -10.24
N ILE A 33 7.38 -6.21 -9.20
CA ILE A 33 6.83 -5.04 -8.52
C ILE A 33 7.90 -4.46 -7.61
N VAL A 34 8.42 -3.29 -7.97
CA VAL A 34 9.34 -2.56 -7.10
C VAL A 34 8.53 -1.75 -6.09
N VAL A 35 8.67 -2.10 -4.81
CA VAL A 35 8.19 -1.27 -3.69
C VAL A 35 9.27 -0.29 -3.32
N ASN A 36 9.07 0.98 -3.68
CA ASN A 36 9.96 2.09 -3.36
C ASN A 36 9.25 3.26 -2.66
N GLN A 37 7.95 3.15 -2.44
CA GLN A 37 7.13 4.18 -1.80
C GLN A 37 6.23 3.56 -0.72
N GLN A 38 5.95 4.37 0.30
CA GLN A 38 5.02 4.04 1.37
C GLN A 38 4.04 5.19 1.59
N VAL A 39 2.88 4.85 2.12
CA VAL A 39 1.86 5.80 2.51
C VAL A 39 1.35 5.44 3.89
N GLU A 40 0.98 6.46 4.66
CA GLU A 40 0.39 6.27 5.96
C GLU A 40 -1.13 6.49 5.87
N VAL A 41 -1.88 5.39 5.99
CA VAL A 41 -3.32 5.38 5.81
C VAL A 41 -3.98 5.43 7.18
N LYS A 42 -4.72 6.50 7.44
CA LYS A 42 -5.66 6.56 8.56
C LYS A 42 -6.99 5.96 8.09
N PHE A 43 -7.53 5.02 8.84
CA PHE A 43 -8.80 4.40 8.52
C PHE A 43 -9.65 4.20 9.77
N SER A 44 -10.96 4.08 9.56
CA SER A 44 -11.92 3.76 10.61
C SER A 44 -12.84 2.62 10.18
N ILE A 45 -13.15 1.73 11.11
CA ILE A 45 -14.08 0.61 10.93
C ILE A 45 -15.06 0.65 12.12
N GLY A 46 -16.23 1.24 11.91
CA GLY A 46 -17.15 1.55 13.01
C GLY A 46 -16.47 2.48 14.02
N ASN A 47 -16.38 2.03 15.29
CA ASN A 47 -15.73 2.79 16.36
C ASN A 47 -14.21 2.60 16.42
N TYR A 48 -13.66 1.68 15.63
CA TYR A 48 -12.22 1.46 15.55
C TYR A 48 -11.58 2.53 14.68
N GLN A 49 -10.49 3.12 15.15
CA GLN A 49 -9.65 4.05 14.41
C GLN A 49 -8.22 3.59 14.52
N ASP A 50 -7.53 3.52 13.40
CA ASP A 50 -6.12 3.18 13.38
C ASP A 50 -5.40 3.84 12.20
N LYS A 51 -4.08 3.76 12.26
CA LYS A 51 -3.17 4.32 11.29
C LYS A 51 -2.12 3.28 10.94
N VAL A 52 -2.07 2.92 9.67
CA VAL A 52 -1.19 1.86 9.18
C VAL A 52 -0.26 2.39 8.11
N LYS A 53 1.00 1.96 8.17
CA LYS A 53 1.94 2.14 7.06
C LYS A 53 1.70 1.05 6.03
N CYS A 54 1.47 1.48 4.79
CA CYS A 54 1.25 0.61 3.66
C CYS A 54 2.30 0.87 2.58
N ASP A 55 2.79 -0.22 2.01
CA ASP A 55 3.62 -0.19 0.82
C ASP A 55 2.74 0.11 -0.39
N VAL A 56 3.16 1.05 -1.24
CA VAL A 56 2.42 1.41 -2.45
C VAL A 56 2.79 0.42 -3.55
N VAL A 57 1.79 -0.26 -4.10
CA VAL A 57 1.94 -1.29 -5.13
C VAL A 57 0.94 -1.09 -6.26
N LEU A 58 1.36 -1.43 -7.48
CA LEU A 58 0.46 -1.59 -8.62
C LEU A 58 -0.28 -2.93 -8.47
N MET A 59 -1.45 -2.87 -7.83
CA MET A 59 -2.32 -4.02 -7.57
C MET A 59 -3.70 -3.78 -8.18
N GLU A 60 -4.21 -4.77 -8.92
CA GLU A 60 -5.54 -4.70 -9.55
C GLU A 60 -6.65 -5.36 -8.73
N ALA A 61 -6.31 -6.28 -7.82
CA ALA A 61 -7.30 -7.09 -7.10
C ALA A 61 -8.05 -6.33 -5.98
N CYS A 62 -7.39 -5.41 -5.26
CA CYS A 62 -8.03 -4.67 -4.16
C CYS A 62 -7.40 -3.29 -3.93
N HIS A 63 -8.01 -2.47 -3.06
CA HIS A 63 -7.51 -1.12 -2.75
C HIS A 63 -6.51 -1.10 -1.58
N ILE A 64 -6.75 -1.92 -0.56
CA ILE A 64 -5.92 -2.06 0.64
C ILE A 64 -5.88 -3.53 1.08
N LEU A 65 -4.68 -4.01 1.41
CA LEU A 65 -4.42 -5.34 1.96
C LEU A 65 -3.78 -5.18 3.34
N LEU A 66 -4.54 -5.53 4.38
CA LEU A 66 -4.08 -5.51 5.76
C LEU A 66 -3.57 -6.90 6.15
N GLY A 67 -2.29 -6.99 6.48
CA GLY A 67 -1.66 -8.21 6.97
C GLY A 67 -1.83 -8.36 8.48
N ARG A 68 -1.27 -9.44 9.04
CA ARG A 68 -1.18 -9.61 10.49
C ARG A 68 -0.14 -8.61 11.06
N PRO A 69 -0.36 -8.07 12.28
CA PRO A 69 0.55 -7.11 12.92
C PRO A 69 1.93 -7.71 13.20
#